data_AF-A0A1C0UXY6-F1
#
_entry.id   AF-A0A1C0UXY6-F1
#
_cell.length_a   1.000
_cell.length_b   1.000
_cell.length_c   1.000
_cell.angle_alpha   90.00
_cell.angle_beta   90.00
_cell.angle_gamma   90.00
#
_symmetry.space_group_name_H-M   'P 1'
#
loop_
_entity.id
_entity.type
_entity.pdbx_description
1 polymer ?
#
loop_
_entity_poly.entity_id
_entity_poly.type
_entity_poly.pdbx_seq_one_letter_code
_entity_poly.pdbx_strand_id
1 'polypeptide(L)' 'MTEQRQELYMNLIDKLLHCPNGQEPDVLDNHQDLIDAGLIQAMAKVAAYFAHHDNPDASKFLIHVARELTKQLGL' A
#
# COMPACT_ATOMS: atom_id res chain seq x y z
N MET A 1 -9.18 -2.52 16.08
CA MET A 1 -9.04 -1.85 14.78
C MET A 1 -10.35 -1.13 14.52
N THR A 2 -10.38 0.20 14.47
CA THR A 2 -11.55 0.94 13.99
C THR A 2 -11.68 0.69 12.49
N GLU A 3 -12.87 0.30 12.03
CA GLU A 3 -13.19 0.04 10.61
C GLU A 3 -12.69 1.18 9.69
N GLN A 4 -12.73 2.41 10.20
CA GLN A 4 -12.20 3.61 9.55
C GLN A 4 -10.74 3.49 9.09
N ARG A 5 -9.83 2.88 9.88
CA ARG A 5 -8.43 2.72 9.44
C ARG A 5 -8.29 1.70 8.32
N GLN A 6 -9.08 0.62 8.33
CA GLN A 6 -9.04 -0.34 7.23
C GLN A 6 -9.53 0.28 5.93
N GLU A 7 -10.61 1.08 5.97
CA GLU A 7 -11.09 1.80 4.81
C GLU A 7 -10.06 2.81 4.29
N LEU A 8 -9.40 3.54 5.20
CA LEU A 8 -8.32 4.46 4.84
C LEU A 8 -7.13 3.75 4.19
N TYR A 9 -6.72 2.59 4.70
CA TYR A 9 -5.67 1.78 4.07
C TYR A 9 -6.09 1.31 2.69
N MET A 10 -7.31 0.82 2.52
CA MET A 10 -7.81 0.38 1.22
C MET A 10 -7.89 1.54 0.22
N ASN A 11 -8.35 2.72 0.65
CA ASN A 11 -8.37 3.93 -0.17
C ASN A 11 -6.96 4.37 -0.56
N LEU A 12 -6.01 4.32 0.38
CA LEU A 12 -4.61 4.66 0.10
C LEU A 12 -4.00 3.69 -0.93
N ILE A 13 -4.26 2.40 -0.78
CA ILE A 13 -3.79 1.36 -1.70
C ILE A 13 -4.40 1.53 -3.09
N ASP A 14 -5.71 1.80 -3.16
CA ASP A 14 -6.42 2.08 -4.40
C ASP A 14 -5.85 3.32 -5.09
N LYS A 15 -5.63 4.41 -4.35
CA LYS A 15 -4.95 5.61 -4.85
C LYS A 15 -3.56 5.31 -5.38
N LEU A 16 -2.78 4.48 -4.68
CA LEU A 16 -1.44 4.09 -5.12
C LEU A 16 -1.49 3.29 -6.43
N LEU A 17 -2.48 2.43 -6.59
CA LEU A 17 -2.69 1.62 -7.81
C LEU A 17 -3.21 2.45 -8.99
N HIS A 18 -4.04 3.46 -8.73
CA HIS A 18 -4.61 4.35 -9.74
C HIS A 18 -3.72 5.56 -10.06
N CYS A 19 -2.73 5.87 -9.22
CA CYS A 19 -1.80 6.95 -9.47
C CYS A 19 -0.86 6.59 -10.62
N PRO A 20 -0.56 7.53 -11.52
CA PRO A 20 0.50 7.33 -12.50
C PRO A 20 1.86 7.22 -11.79
N ASN A 21 2.74 6.39 -12.37
CA ASN A 21 4.08 6.14 -11.87
C ASN A 21 4.80 7.45 -11.47
N GLY A 22 5.18 7.56 -10.21
CA GLY A 22 5.92 8.69 -9.63
C GLY A 22 5.16 9.50 -8.57
N GLN A 23 3.84 9.30 -8.41
CA GLN A 23 3.05 9.99 -7.37
C GLN A 23 2.86 9.17 -6.10
N GLU A 24 3.28 7.91 -6.11
CA GLU A 24 3.19 7.00 -4.96
C GLU A 24 3.87 7.55 -3.70
N PRO A 25 5.11 8.07 -3.75
CA PRO A 25 5.76 8.63 -2.57
C PRO A 25 5.05 9.88 -2.03
N ASP A 26 4.46 10.71 -2.89
CA ASP A 26 3.76 11.94 -2.49
C ASP A 26 2.44 11.62 -1.76
N VAL A 27 1.73 10.60 -2.24
CA VAL A 27 0.53 10.06 -1.60
C VAL A 27 0.88 9.43 -0.24
N LEU A 28 1.97 8.66 -0.17
CA LEU A 28 2.45 8.08 1.08
C LEU A 28 2.87 9.16 2.09
N ASP A 29 3.57 10.20 1.64
CA ASP A 29 4.00 11.33 2.48
C ASP A 29 2.80 12.08 3.08
N ASN A 30 1.78 12.36 2.27
CA ASN A 30 0.52 12.95 2.73
C ASN A 30 -0.26 12.07 3.73
N HIS A 31 -0.01 10.76 3.71
CA HIS A 31 -0.71 9.77 4.50
C HIS A 31 0.20 9.07 5.52
N GLN A 32 1.27 9.73 6.00
CA GLN A 32 2.19 9.19 7.02
C GLN A 32 1.50 8.72 8.30
N ASP A 33 0.39 9.35 8.72
CA ASP A 33 -0.43 8.90 9.85
C ASP A 33 -1.02 7.48 9.66
N LEU A 34 -1.17 7.05 8.40
CA LEU A 34 -1.65 5.72 8.03
C LEU A 34 -0.51 4.73 7.80
N ILE A 35 0.75 5.18 7.75
CA ILE A 35 1.90 4.29 7.56
C ILE A 35 2.20 3.58 8.87
N ASP A 36 1.71 2.34 8.97
CA ASP A 36 1.89 1.45 10.12
C ASP A 36 1.97 -0.01 9.63
N ALA A 37 2.29 -0.94 10.52
CA ALA A 37 2.25 -2.38 10.25
C ALA A 37 0.90 -2.84 9.68
N GLY A 38 -0.21 -2.19 10.08
CA GLY A 38 -1.54 -2.46 9.53
C GLY A 38 -1.67 -2.16 8.03
N LEU A 39 -1.05 -1.08 7.55
CA LEU A 39 -1.05 -0.73 6.12
C LEU A 39 -0.22 -1.74 5.32
N ILE A 40 0.97 -2.11 5.83
CA ILE A 40 1.85 -3.11 5.20
C ILE A 40 1.10 -4.44 5.01
N GLN A 41 0.36 -4.89 6.03
CA GLN A 41 -0.46 -6.10 5.93
C GLN A 41 -1.58 -5.97 4.91
N ALA A 42 -2.24 -4.81 4.82
CA ALA A 42 -3.26 -4.56 3.80
C ALA A 42 -2.66 -4.58 2.38
N MET A 43 -1.51 -3.94 2.18
CA MET A 43 -0.80 -3.95 0.89
C MET A 43 -0.41 -5.37 0.47
N ALA A 44 0.11 -6.19 1.39
CA ALA A 44 0.45 -7.57 1.10
C ALA A 44 -0.76 -8.41 0.67
N LYS A 45 -1.92 -8.23 1.32
CA LYS A 45 -3.18 -8.90 0.93
C LYS A 45 -3.64 -8.49 -0.47
N VAL A 46 -3.64 -7.19 -0.76
CA VAL A 46 -4.04 -6.67 -2.08
C VAL A 46 -3.04 -7.12 -3.15
N ALA A 47 -1.74 -7.08 -2.88
CA ALA A 47 -0.72 -7.58 -3.79
C ALA A 47 -0.89 -9.07 -4.13
N ALA A 48 -1.23 -9.91 -3.14
CA ALA A 48 -1.50 -11.32 -3.36
C ALA A 48 -2.77 -11.55 -4.20
N TYR A 49 -3.77 -10.67 -4.08
CA TYR A 49 -4.96 -10.68 -4.93
C TYR A 49 -4.62 -10.31 -6.38
N PHE A 50 -3.87 -9.22 -6.60
CA PHE A 50 -3.45 -8.80 -7.94
C PHE A 50 -2.52 -9.81 -8.63
N ALA A 51 -1.69 -10.52 -7.87
CA ALA A 51 -0.85 -11.60 -8.41
C ALA A 51 -1.67 -12.72 -9.09
N HIS A 52 -2.90 -12.96 -8.64
CA HIS A 52 -3.81 -13.93 -9.26
C HIS A 52 -4.65 -13.35 -10.40
N HIS A 53 -4.67 -12.02 -10.58
CA HIS A 53 -5.60 -11.33 -11.48
C HIS A 53 -4.87 -10.55 -12.58
N ASP A 54 -4.09 -11.26 -13.41
CA ASP A 54 -3.37 -10.80 -14.63
C ASP A 54 -2.60 -9.45 -14.52
N ASN A 55 -2.37 -8.95 -13.30
CA ASN A 55 -1.72 -7.68 -13.00
C ASN A 55 -0.53 -7.91 -12.07
N PRO A 56 0.51 -8.63 -12.57
CA PRO A 56 1.71 -8.90 -11.79
C PRO A 56 2.48 -7.60 -11.48
N ASP A 57 2.35 -6.57 -12.31
CA ASP A 57 3.01 -5.28 -12.11
C ASP A 57 2.46 -4.55 -10.88
N ALA A 58 1.13 -4.50 -10.73
CA ALA A 58 0.47 -3.97 -9.53
C ALA A 58 0.90 -4.71 -8.25
N SER A 59 1.00 -6.04 -8.33
CA SER A 59 1.46 -6.86 -7.20
C SER A 59 2.91 -6.54 -6.80
N LYS A 60 3.83 -6.51 -7.78
CA LYS A 60 5.24 -6.16 -7.54
C LYS A 60 5.39 -4.76 -6.97
N PHE A 61 4.63 -3.81 -7.50
CA PHE A 61 4.60 -2.44 -7.03
C PHE A 61 4.20 -2.36 -5.55
N LEU A 62 3.06 -2.96 -5.17
CA LEU A 62 2.60 -2.97 -3.78
C LEU A 62 3.58 -3.65 -2.82
N ILE A 63 4.22 -4.76 -3.24
CA ILE A 63 5.25 -5.43 -2.45
C ILE A 63 6.49 -4.53 -2.27
N HIS A 64 6.88 -3.81 -3.32
CA HIS A 64 8.00 -2.88 -3.24
C HIS A 64 7.73 -1.79 -2.20
N VAL A 65 6.59 -1.10 -2.31
CA VAL A 65 6.20 -0.06 -1.36
C VAL A 65 6.09 -0.61 0.05
N ALA A 66 5.37 -1.72 0.25
CA ALA A 66 5.22 -2.35 1.57
C ALA A 66 6.58 -2.64 2.23
N ARG A 67 7.57 -3.06 1.43
CA ARG A 67 8.93 -3.33 1.90
C ARG A 67 9.71 -2.06 2.22
N GLU A 68 9.53 -0.98 1.47
CA GLU A 68 10.10 0.33 1.82
C GLU A 68 9.50 0.88 3.11
N LEU A 69 8.18 0.80 3.27
CA LEU A 69 7.49 1.21 4.48
C LEU A 69 7.97 0.42 5.69
N THR A 70 8.17 -0.89 5.54
CA THR A 70 8.70 -1.75 6.62
C THR A 70 10.08 -1.26 7.09
N LYS A 71 10.96 -0.91 6.14
CA LYS A 71 12.28 -0.32 6.46
C LYS A 71 12.17 1.04 7.14
N GLN A 72 11.27 1.91 6.67
CA GLN A 72 11.05 3.23 7.28
C GLN A 72 10.52 3.12 8.71
N LEU A 73 9.65 2.15 8.97
CA LEU A 73 9.10 1.87 10.30
C LEU A 73 10.10 1.15 11.23
N GLY A 74 11.23 0.66 10.70
CA GLY A 74 12.22 -0.10 11.47
C GLY A 74 11.72 -1.46 11.95
N LEU A 75 10.76 -2.05 11.22
CA LEU A 75 10.17 -3.36 11.49
C LEU A 75 10.96 -4.52 10.85
#